data_AF-A0A3M0XTS1-F1
#
_entry.id   AF-A0A3M0XTS1-F1
#
_cell.length_a   1.000
_cell.length_b   1.000
_cell.length_c   1.000
_cell.angle_alpha   90.00
_cell.angle_beta   90.00
_cell.angle_gamma   90.00
#
_symmetry.space_group_name_H-M   'P 1'
#
loop_
_entity.id
_entity.type
_entity.pdbx_description
1 polymer ?
#
loop_
_entity_poly.entity_id
_entity_poly.type
_entity_poly.pdbx_seq_one_letter_code
_entity_poly.pdbx_strand_id
1 'polypeptide(L)'
;KGAAPTKKALSAWLAERDSFTAELVEVGGERFDIGQAAAEGGEPEDLTPHIVRVAELAGLTRIKTAVEEDPAGKGPARFRRSVQGQVSDKARYRVVSIETKRTTSRPPAPFITSTLQQAAANRLGFAASRTMRAAQQLYEGVELPGEGAVGLITYMRTDSTHLSPEAVEEARAYIERTFGSTYLPEKPNRFASSNKAAQEAHEAIRPTSLAHPPQKVKAALTPDQLKVYTLIWERFLASQMTPAQWDATTVRIEGGVDPKQPVVFKATGRTLVFDGFYRVLGVPTSGEEQTLPALAERQEVAPLAIEPEQRFTSPPPRYTEASLIKKLEAEGIGRPSTYAQILQTIQDRK
;
A
#
# COMPACT_ATOMS: atom_id res chain seq x y z
N LYS A 1 28.85 -13.53 -1.48
CA LYS A 1 28.52 -12.44 -2.44
C LYS A 1 27.10 -12.68 -2.94
N GLY A 2 26.13 -11.98 -2.36
CA GLY A 2 24.73 -12.03 -2.79
C GLY A 2 24.03 -10.84 -2.12
N ALA A 3 23.19 -10.13 -2.86
CA ALA A 3 22.34 -9.10 -2.27
C ALA A 3 21.49 -9.74 -1.15
N ALA A 4 21.21 -8.99 -0.08
CA ALA A 4 20.29 -9.45 0.94
C ALA A 4 18.95 -9.88 0.30
N PRO A 5 18.27 -10.92 0.81
CA PRO A 5 16.99 -11.34 0.26
C PRO A 5 16.02 -10.15 0.30
N THR A 6 15.18 -10.03 -0.73
CA THR A 6 14.10 -9.04 -0.69
C THR A 6 13.18 -9.33 0.50
N LYS A 7 12.52 -8.30 1.06
CA LYS A 7 11.55 -8.48 2.16
C LYS A 7 10.53 -9.58 1.84
N LYS A 8 10.03 -9.60 0.60
CA LYS A 8 9.10 -10.64 0.11
C LYS A 8 9.69 -12.05 0.18
N ALA A 9 10.96 -12.22 -0.22
CA ALA A 9 11.64 -13.51 -0.16
C ALA A 9 11.87 -13.96 1.29
N LEU A 10 12.24 -13.03 2.18
CA LEU A 10 12.39 -13.31 3.60
C LEU A 10 11.06 -13.72 4.25
N SER A 11 9.98 -12.96 4.02
CA SER A 11 8.64 -13.28 4.53
C SER A 11 8.14 -14.64 4.05
N ALA A 12 8.38 -15.00 2.79
CA ALA A 12 8.04 -16.32 2.26
C ALA A 12 8.85 -17.43 2.95
N TRP A 13 10.17 -17.24 3.09
CA TRP A 13 11.05 -18.20 3.75
C TRP A 13 10.67 -18.46 5.21
N LEU A 14 10.28 -17.40 5.93
CA LEU A 14 9.79 -17.46 7.31
C LEU A 14 8.46 -18.20 7.39
N ALA A 15 7.50 -17.86 6.52
CA ALA A 15 6.17 -18.49 6.50
C ALA A 15 6.23 -20.00 6.24
N GLU A 16 7.12 -20.47 5.37
CA GLU A 16 7.36 -21.90 5.11
C GLU A 16 7.87 -22.68 6.34
N ARG A 17 8.32 -21.97 7.39
CA ARG A 17 8.96 -22.53 8.58
C ARG A 17 8.22 -22.17 9.87
N ASP A 18 6.94 -21.82 9.75
CA ASP A 18 6.11 -21.35 10.87
C ASP A 18 6.82 -20.26 11.71
N SER A 19 7.56 -19.41 11.02
CA SER A 19 8.39 -18.35 11.60
C SER A 19 7.89 -16.99 11.13
N PHE A 20 8.22 -15.95 11.89
CA PHE A 20 7.76 -14.59 11.61
C PHE A 20 8.69 -13.56 12.25
N THR A 21 8.61 -12.31 11.82
CA THR A 21 9.30 -11.17 12.41
C THR A 21 8.44 -10.49 13.47
N ALA A 22 9.10 -9.97 14.49
CA ALA A 22 8.49 -9.18 15.56
C ALA A 22 9.41 -8.00 15.90
N GLU A 23 8.83 -6.87 16.28
CA GLU A 23 9.56 -5.66 16.67
C GLU A 23 9.55 -5.50 18.19
N LEU A 24 10.68 -5.12 18.79
CA LEU A 24 10.77 -4.82 20.22
C LEU A 24 9.94 -3.57 20.53
N VAL A 25 9.01 -3.68 21.49
CA VAL A 25 8.12 -2.57 21.86
C VAL A 25 8.21 -2.17 23.32
N GLU A 26 8.69 -3.05 24.21
CA GLU A 26 8.84 -2.75 25.64
C GLU A 26 10.08 -3.43 26.24
N VAL A 27 10.67 -2.79 27.25
CA VAL A 27 11.79 -3.29 28.05
C VAL A 27 11.51 -2.97 29.52
N GLY A 28 11.50 -3.98 30.40
CA GLY A 28 11.26 -3.78 31.83
C GLY A 28 9.88 -3.22 32.17
N GLY A 29 8.87 -3.42 31.29
CA GLY A 29 7.52 -2.88 31.45
C GLY A 29 7.35 -1.44 30.94
N GLU A 30 8.41 -0.80 30.44
CA GLU A 30 8.35 0.52 29.83
C GLU A 30 8.37 0.40 28.30
N ARG A 31 7.67 1.33 27.62
CA ARG A 31 7.69 1.39 26.16
C ARG A 31 9.11 1.67 25.66
N PHE A 32 9.57 0.82 24.76
CA PHE A 32 10.81 1.00 24.03
C PHE A 32 10.59 2.01 22.91
N ASP A 33 11.07 3.22 23.12
CA ASP A 33 11.05 4.30 22.12
C ASP A 33 12.42 4.97 22.15
N ILE A 34 13.20 4.73 21.10
CA ILE A 34 14.55 5.26 20.98
C ILE A 34 14.65 6.04 19.68
N GLY A 35 14.90 7.33 19.81
CA GLY A 35 15.19 8.20 18.70
C GLY A 35 15.87 9.47 19.21
N GLN A 36 16.74 10.04 18.38
CA GLN A 36 17.30 11.35 18.63
C GLN A 36 16.92 12.26 17.47
N ALA A 37 16.36 13.43 17.78
CA ALA A 37 16.23 14.49 16.79
C ALA A 37 17.63 15.00 16.40
N ALA A 38 17.79 15.47 15.18
CA ALA A 38 19.00 16.22 14.83
C ALA A 38 19.01 17.51 15.67
N ALA A 39 19.88 17.58 16.68
CA ALA A 39 20.08 18.81 17.44
C ALA A 39 20.71 19.87 16.52
N GLU A 40 20.20 21.11 16.56
CA GLU A 40 20.86 22.24 15.91
C GLU A 40 22.18 22.53 16.65
N GLY A 41 23.29 22.00 16.11
CA GLY A 41 24.65 22.36 16.55
C GLY A 41 25.32 21.46 17.60
N GLY A 42 24.74 20.33 17.98
CA GLY A 42 25.35 19.34 18.88
C GLY A 42 25.77 18.04 18.20
N GLU A 43 26.79 17.36 18.73
CA GLU A 43 27.10 15.99 18.29
C GLU A 43 25.96 15.03 18.71
N PRO A 44 25.57 14.09 17.83
CA PRO A 44 24.55 13.10 18.17
C PRO A 44 25.03 12.21 19.32
N GLU A 45 24.12 11.91 20.23
CA GLU A 45 24.38 11.03 21.37
C GLU A 45 24.69 9.63 20.86
N ASP A 46 25.71 8.99 21.44
CA ASP A 46 26.00 7.60 21.15
C ASP A 46 25.11 6.68 21.97
N LEU A 47 24.02 6.22 21.36
CA LEU A 47 23.07 5.30 21.98
C LEU A 47 23.57 3.85 21.98
N THR A 48 24.73 3.55 21.40
CA THR A 48 25.27 2.17 21.31
C THR A 48 25.31 1.45 22.66
N PRO A 49 25.81 2.05 23.77
CA PRO A 49 25.86 1.35 25.05
C PRO A 49 24.48 0.93 25.57
N HIS A 50 23.48 1.79 25.36
CA HIS A 50 22.10 1.49 25.75
C HIS A 50 21.51 0.37 24.88
N ILE A 51 21.74 0.40 23.55
CA ILE A 51 21.31 -0.67 22.63
C ILE A 51 22.00 -1.99 22.96
N VAL A 52 23.28 -1.99 23.35
CA VAL A 52 23.99 -3.20 23.79
C VAL A 52 23.31 -3.79 25.02
N ARG A 53 22.99 -2.99 26.05
CA ARG A 53 22.26 -3.47 27.24
C ARG A 53 20.90 -4.07 26.87
N VAL A 54 20.16 -3.44 25.98
CA VAL A 54 18.84 -3.94 25.54
C VAL A 54 18.99 -5.23 24.72
N ALA A 55 20.00 -5.31 23.86
CA ALA A 55 20.35 -6.51 23.11
C ALA A 55 20.72 -7.67 24.05
N GLU A 56 21.47 -7.42 25.11
CA GLU A 56 21.78 -8.41 26.15
C GLU A 56 20.52 -8.90 26.86
N LEU A 57 19.62 -7.99 27.25
CA LEU A 57 18.33 -8.34 27.86
C LEU A 57 17.46 -9.20 26.93
N ALA A 58 17.45 -8.90 25.63
CA ALA A 58 16.83 -9.73 24.60
C ALA A 58 17.57 -11.05 24.35
N GLY A 59 18.77 -11.24 24.90
CA GLY A 59 19.50 -12.50 24.82
C GLY A 59 20.49 -12.59 23.67
N LEU A 60 21.00 -11.47 23.17
CA LEU A 60 22.25 -11.47 22.42
C LEU A 60 23.45 -11.61 23.35
N THR A 61 24.44 -12.36 22.89
CA THR A 61 25.74 -12.58 23.55
C THR A 61 26.87 -12.39 22.55
N ARG A 62 28.12 -12.32 23.04
CA ARG A 62 29.31 -12.09 22.20
C ARG A 62 29.12 -10.87 21.29
N ILE A 63 28.52 -9.81 21.86
CA ILE A 63 28.12 -8.63 21.12
C ILE A 63 29.36 -7.91 20.61
N LYS A 64 29.32 -7.54 19.33
CA LYS A 64 30.29 -6.70 18.66
C LYS A 64 29.59 -5.44 18.22
N THR A 65 30.27 -4.31 18.43
CA THR A 65 29.82 -3.01 17.97
C THR A 65 30.79 -2.49 16.92
N ALA A 66 30.29 -1.74 15.96
CA ALA A 66 31.11 -1.00 15.01
C ALA A 66 30.47 0.36 14.73
N VAL A 67 31.32 1.34 14.46
CA VAL A 67 30.93 2.67 14.01
C VAL A 67 31.66 2.96 12.71
N GLU A 68 30.89 3.29 11.68
CA GLU A 68 31.38 3.73 10.39
C GLU A 68 30.91 5.16 10.15
N GLU A 69 31.85 6.05 9.78
CA GLU A 69 31.50 7.41 9.40
C GLU A 69 31.14 7.48 7.91
N ASP A 70 29.93 7.95 7.63
CA ASP A 70 29.49 8.30 6.28
C ASP A 70 29.83 9.78 6.00
N PRO A 71 30.82 10.08 5.15
CA PRO A 71 31.22 11.46 4.86
C PRO A 71 30.12 12.27 4.14
N ALA A 72 29.13 11.61 3.53
CA ALA A 72 27.96 12.27 2.95
C ALA A 72 26.79 12.42 3.95
N GLY A 73 26.87 11.74 5.10
CA GLY A 73 25.88 11.79 6.16
C GLY A 73 25.83 13.15 6.85
N LYS A 74 24.64 13.58 7.24
CA LYS A 74 24.41 14.83 7.99
C LYS A 74 23.86 14.51 9.38
N GLY A 75 24.31 15.25 10.39
CA GLY A 75 23.86 15.07 11.77
C GLY A 75 24.03 13.62 12.25
N PRO A 76 23.01 13.00 12.87
CA PRO A 76 23.07 11.60 13.32
C PRO A 76 23.40 10.59 12.22
N ALA A 77 23.02 10.86 10.96
CA ALA A 77 23.25 9.95 9.83
C ALA A 77 24.72 9.86 9.40
N ARG A 78 25.59 10.73 9.91
CA ARG A 78 27.04 10.61 9.75
C ARG A 78 27.59 9.34 10.42
N PHE A 79 26.99 8.90 11.52
CA PHE A 79 27.49 7.76 12.28
C PHE A 79 26.60 6.54 12.07
N ARG A 80 27.04 5.62 11.22
CA ARG A 80 26.42 4.31 11.03
C ARG A 80 26.93 3.37 12.10
N ARG A 81 26.02 2.88 12.94
CA ARG A 81 26.32 2.04 14.09
C ARG A 81 25.71 0.67 13.87
N SER A 82 26.50 -0.37 14.10
CA SER A 82 26.02 -1.76 14.08
C SER A 82 26.22 -2.41 15.42
N VAL A 83 25.20 -3.11 15.91
CA VAL A 83 25.29 -4.00 17.07
C VAL A 83 24.91 -5.39 16.57
N GLN A 84 25.85 -6.34 16.68
CA GLN A 84 25.66 -7.72 16.21
C GLN A 84 26.08 -8.68 17.32
N GLY A 85 25.43 -9.83 17.41
CA GLY A 85 25.77 -10.85 18.40
C GLY A 85 25.27 -12.22 18.01
N GLN A 86 25.40 -13.16 18.93
CA GLN A 86 24.84 -14.51 18.81
C GLN A 86 23.68 -14.66 19.79
N VAL A 87 22.59 -15.24 19.32
CA VAL A 87 21.44 -15.57 20.17
C VAL A 87 21.89 -16.56 21.26
N SER A 88 21.53 -16.27 22.49
CA SER A 88 21.83 -17.10 23.65
C SER A 88 20.89 -18.29 23.75
N ASP A 89 21.43 -19.46 24.08
CA ASP A 89 20.63 -20.64 24.46
C ASP A 89 19.80 -20.43 25.73
N LYS A 90 20.01 -19.33 26.47
CA LYS A 90 19.22 -18.95 27.65
C LYS A 90 18.04 -18.04 27.31
N ALA A 91 18.00 -17.47 26.10
CA ALA A 91 16.91 -16.63 25.68
C ALA A 91 15.65 -17.50 25.54
N ARG A 92 14.63 -17.20 26.35
CA ARG A 92 13.34 -17.90 26.33
C ARG A 92 12.25 -16.88 26.13
N TYR A 93 11.28 -17.23 25.29
CA TYR A 93 10.16 -16.37 24.97
C TYR A 93 8.88 -17.17 25.00
N ARG A 94 7.79 -16.48 25.33
CA ARG A 94 6.44 -17.04 25.28
C ARG A 94 5.48 -16.03 24.70
N VAL A 95 4.45 -16.53 24.03
CA VAL A 95 3.31 -15.71 23.63
C VAL A 95 2.53 -15.31 24.90
N VAL A 96 2.33 -14.01 25.10
CA VAL A 96 1.57 -13.48 26.26
C VAL A 96 0.19 -12.97 25.89
N SER A 97 -0.03 -12.57 24.64
CA SER A 97 -1.37 -12.26 24.15
C SER A 97 -1.47 -12.44 22.64
N ILE A 98 -2.67 -12.81 22.19
CA ILE A 98 -3.05 -12.89 20.78
C ILE A 98 -4.37 -12.14 20.63
N GLU A 99 -4.38 -11.10 19.80
CA GLU A 99 -5.61 -10.37 19.47
C GLU A 99 -5.85 -10.42 17.97
N THR A 100 -6.97 -11.02 17.55
CA THR A 100 -7.40 -11.03 16.15
C THR A 100 -8.63 -10.15 15.97
N LYS A 101 -8.55 -9.20 15.05
CA LYS A 101 -9.65 -8.30 14.68
C LYS A 101 -9.98 -8.43 13.21
N ARG A 102 -11.28 -8.60 12.91
CA ARG A 102 -11.81 -8.50 11.56
C ARG A 102 -11.75 -7.03 11.11
N THR A 103 -11.05 -6.78 10.02
CA THR A 103 -10.92 -5.46 9.39
C THR A 103 -11.37 -5.52 7.94
N THR A 104 -11.75 -4.38 7.37
CA THR A 104 -12.23 -4.29 5.99
C THR A 104 -11.43 -3.30 5.17
N SER A 105 -11.09 -3.65 3.93
CA SER A 105 -10.66 -2.69 2.91
C SER A 105 -11.88 -2.29 2.08
N ARG A 106 -12.19 -0.99 2.02
CA ARG A 106 -13.29 -0.48 1.19
C ARG A 106 -12.87 -0.42 -0.28
N PRO A 107 -13.82 -0.63 -1.21
CA PRO A 107 -13.55 -0.43 -2.61
C PRO A 107 -13.20 1.05 -2.89
N PRO A 108 -12.32 1.31 -3.87
CA PRO A 108 -11.99 2.66 -4.30
C PRO A 108 -13.15 3.29 -5.07
N ALA A 109 -13.27 4.62 -5.00
CA ALA A 109 -14.25 5.36 -5.78
C ALA A 109 -14.05 5.17 -7.30
N PRO A 110 -15.10 5.33 -8.12
CA PRO A 110 -14.96 5.49 -9.56
C PRO A 110 -13.95 6.57 -9.92
N PHE A 111 -13.37 6.48 -11.12
CA PHE A 111 -12.34 7.43 -11.50
C PHE A 111 -12.93 8.83 -11.75
N ILE A 112 -12.24 9.82 -11.20
CA ILE A 112 -12.19 11.19 -11.72
C ILE A 112 -10.87 11.38 -12.47
N THR A 113 -10.72 12.51 -13.17
CA THR A 113 -9.53 12.76 -14.01
C THR A 113 -8.21 12.66 -13.24
N SER A 114 -8.14 13.26 -12.05
CA SER A 114 -6.94 13.22 -11.19
C SER A 114 -6.58 11.78 -10.82
N THR A 115 -7.56 11.00 -10.34
CA THR A 115 -7.35 9.62 -9.91
C THR A 115 -7.05 8.65 -11.05
N LEU A 116 -7.59 8.89 -12.25
CA LEU A 116 -7.25 8.13 -13.45
C LEU A 116 -5.79 8.36 -13.85
N GLN A 117 -5.36 9.63 -13.90
CA GLN A 117 -3.98 9.98 -14.22
C GLN A 117 -3.00 9.40 -13.18
N GLN A 118 -3.32 9.51 -11.88
CA GLN A 118 -2.54 8.90 -10.80
C GLN A 118 -2.42 7.37 -10.97
N ALA A 119 -3.53 6.68 -11.25
CA ALA A 119 -3.53 5.23 -11.42
C ALA A 119 -2.76 4.79 -12.67
N ALA A 120 -2.91 5.48 -13.79
CA ALA A 120 -2.19 5.20 -15.02
C ALA A 120 -0.67 5.44 -14.87
N ALA A 121 -0.26 6.51 -14.17
CA ALA A 121 1.14 6.74 -13.86
C ALA A 121 1.73 5.62 -12.98
N ASN A 122 1.04 5.25 -11.89
CA ASN A 122 1.53 4.25 -10.95
C ASN A 122 1.51 2.81 -11.50
N ARG A 123 0.51 2.45 -12.31
CA ARG A 123 0.32 1.06 -12.79
C ARG A 123 0.85 0.82 -14.20
N LEU A 124 0.83 1.84 -15.06
CA LEU A 124 1.19 1.71 -16.48
C LEU A 124 2.46 2.47 -16.85
N GLY A 125 2.99 3.31 -15.95
CA GLY A 125 4.09 4.22 -16.26
C GLY A 125 3.70 5.30 -17.28
N PHE A 126 2.41 5.61 -17.42
CA PHE A 126 1.95 6.59 -18.39
C PHE A 126 2.06 8.01 -17.82
N ALA A 127 2.66 8.91 -18.60
CA ALA A 127 2.53 10.34 -18.36
C ALA A 127 1.05 10.77 -18.45
N ALA A 128 0.70 11.85 -17.76
CA ALA A 128 -0.67 12.38 -17.73
C ALA A 128 -1.21 12.67 -19.15
N SER A 129 -0.39 13.26 -20.02
CA SER A 129 -0.75 13.60 -21.41
C SER A 129 -1.06 12.34 -22.25
N ARG A 130 -0.29 11.26 -22.08
CA ARG A 130 -0.51 9.98 -22.74
C ARG A 130 -1.82 9.33 -22.29
N THR A 131 -2.09 9.35 -21.00
CA THR A 131 -3.35 8.85 -20.41
C THR A 131 -4.55 9.60 -20.98
N MET A 132 -4.49 10.93 -21.02
CA MET A 132 -5.60 11.75 -21.51
C MET A 132 -5.84 11.58 -23.01
N ARG A 133 -4.80 11.32 -23.81
CA ARG A 133 -4.95 11.05 -25.26
C ARG A 133 -5.69 9.74 -25.51
N ALA A 134 -5.32 8.67 -24.80
CA ALA A 134 -6.01 7.39 -24.90
C ALA A 134 -7.47 7.49 -24.42
N ALA A 135 -7.71 8.19 -23.31
CA ALA A 135 -9.06 8.41 -22.78
C ALA A 135 -9.93 9.25 -23.74
N GLN A 136 -9.36 10.30 -24.37
CA GLN A 136 -10.07 11.09 -25.39
C GLN A 136 -10.56 10.20 -26.54
N GLN A 137 -9.70 9.33 -27.07
CA GLN A 137 -10.07 8.42 -28.17
C GLN A 137 -11.14 7.41 -27.75
N LEU A 138 -11.03 6.86 -26.53
CA LEU A 138 -12.05 5.97 -25.98
C LEU A 138 -13.42 6.66 -25.81
N TYR A 139 -13.42 7.97 -25.51
CA TYR A 139 -14.64 8.78 -25.39
C TYR A 139 -15.24 9.12 -26.76
N GLU A 140 -14.42 9.59 -27.70
CA GLU A 140 -14.86 9.98 -29.05
C GLU A 140 -15.36 8.80 -29.89
N GLY A 141 -14.77 7.63 -29.67
CA GLY A 141 -15.21 6.38 -30.27
C GLY A 141 -14.08 5.58 -30.89
N VAL A 142 -14.25 4.26 -30.88
CA VAL A 142 -13.39 3.30 -31.57
C VAL A 142 -14.24 2.39 -32.44
N GLU A 143 -13.70 1.94 -33.57
CA GLU A 143 -14.41 1.03 -34.47
C GLU A 143 -14.50 -0.38 -33.88
N LEU A 144 -15.70 -0.79 -33.48
CA LEU A 144 -15.96 -2.15 -32.99
C LEU A 144 -16.55 -3.01 -34.13
N PRO A 145 -16.04 -4.24 -34.34
CA PRO A 145 -16.58 -5.14 -35.35
C PRO A 145 -18.08 -5.39 -35.17
N GLY A 146 -18.88 -5.00 -36.17
CA GLY A 146 -20.34 -5.19 -36.19
C GLY A 146 -21.15 -4.12 -35.44
N GLU A 147 -20.50 -3.17 -34.75
CA GLU A 147 -21.17 -2.11 -33.98
C GLU A 147 -20.80 -0.70 -34.47
N GLY A 148 -19.77 -0.57 -35.31
CA GLY A 148 -19.28 0.73 -35.82
C GLY A 148 -18.51 1.52 -34.76
N ALA A 149 -18.48 2.85 -34.92
CA ALA A 149 -17.84 3.74 -33.96
C ALA A 149 -18.62 3.78 -32.63
N VAL A 150 -18.01 3.28 -31.55
CA VAL A 150 -18.60 3.24 -30.21
C VAL A 150 -17.71 3.98 -29.21
N GLY A 151 -18.28 4.96 -28.50
CA GLY A 151 -17.66 5.59 -27.33
C GLY A 151 -17.68 4.62 -26.15
N LEU A 152 -16.50 4.14 -25.72
CA LEU A 152 -16.35 3.12 -24.70
C LEU A 152 -16.36 3.65 -23.27
N ILE A 153 -16.09 4.94 -23.06
CA ILE A 153 -16.07 5.56 -21.73
C ILE A 153 -16.87 6.87 -21.70
N THR A 154 -17.31 7.27 -20.51
CA THR A 154 -17.87 8.60 -20.25
C THR A 154 -16.79 9.70 -20.34
N TYR A 155 -17.22 10.97 -20.29
CA TYR A 155 -16.32 12.11 -20.45
C TYR A 155 -15.18 12.10 -19.42
N MET A 156 -13.93 12.10 -19.91
CA MET A 156 -12.72 11.89 -19.11
C MET A 156 -12.20 13.12 -18.36
N ARG A 157 -12.84 14.29 -18.51
CA ARG A 157 -12.51 15.53 -17.78
C ARG A 157 -13.61 15.86 -16.78
N THR A 158 -13.55 15.19 -15.64
CA THR A 158 -14.55 15.25 -14.57
C THR A 158 -13.86 15.25 -13.22
N ASP A 159 -14.44 15.96 -12.26
CA ASP A 159 -14.12 15.95 -10.84
C ASP A 159 -15.22 15.28 -10.00
N SER A 160 -16.18 14.62 -10.65
CA SER A 160 -17.32 13.96 -10.01
C SER A 160 -17.14 12.45 -9.95
N THR A 161 -17.33 11.88 -8.76
CA THR A 161 -17.40 10.42 -8.55
C THR A 161 -18.82 9.87 -8.71
N HIS A 162 -19.77 10.70 -9.15
CA HIS A 162 -21.17 10.33 -9.33
C HIS A 162 -21.33 9.25 -10.41
N LEU A 163 -22.30 8.36 -10.19
CA LEU A 163 -22.71 7.34 -11.15
C LEU A 163 -24.22 7.47 -11.35
N SER A 164 -24.65 7.42 -12.60
CA SER A 164 -26.07 7.36 -12.95
C SER A 164 -26.74 6.11 -12.35
N PRO A 165 -28.04 6.18 -11.98
CA PRO A 165 -28.78 5.02 -11.50
C PRO A 165 -28.70 3.83 -12.46
N GLU A 166 -28.77 4.07 -13.77
CA GLU A 166 -28.69 3.04 -14.81
C GLU A 166 -27.34 2.31 -14.79
N ALA A 167 -26.23 3.05 -14.65
CA ALA A 167 -24.90 2.46 -14.55
C ALA A 167 -24.72 1.65 -13.28
N VAL A 168 -25.28 2.12 -12.16
CA VAL A 168 -25.26 1.39 -10.89
C VAL A 168 -26.02 0.06 -11.02
N GLU A 169 -27.22 0.06 -11.59
CA GLU A 169 -27.99 -1.16 -11.80
C GLU A 169 -27.32 -2.12 -12.78
N GLU A 170 -26.72 -1.63 -13.86
CA GLU A 170 -25.93 -2.45 -14.80
C GLU A 170 -24.74 -3.12 -14.07
N ALA A 171 -24.01 -2.38 -13.24
CA ALA A 171 -22.91 -2.92 -12.46
C ALA A 171 -23.38 -3.97 -11.46
N ARG A 172 -24.48 -3.72 -10.74
CA ARG A 172 -25.04 -4.68 -9.77
C ARG A 172 -25.45 -5.99 -10.46
N ALA A 173 -26.18 -5.91 -11.57
CA ALA A 173 -26.57 -7.07 -12.35
C ALA A 173 -25.36 -7.83 -12.92
N TYR A 174 -24.34 -7.12 -13.39
CA TYR A 174 -23.09 -7.74 -13.85
C TYR A 174 -22.36 -8.46 -12.70
N ILE A 175 -22.25 -7.84 -11.53
CA ILE A 175 -21.58 -8.39 -10.36
C ILE A 175 -22.28 -9.68 -9.89
N GLU A 176 -23.60 -9.62 -9.75
CA GLU A 176 -24.39 -10.77 -9.31
C GLU A 176 -24.25 -11.95 -10.27
N ARG A 177 -24.40 -11.70 -11.58
CA ARG A 177 -24.28 -12.74 -12.61
C ARG A 177 -22.87 -13.34 -12.69
N THR A 178 -21.83 -12.53 -12.51
CA THR A 178 -20.44 -12.92 -12.82
C THR A 178 -19.68 -13.43 -11.60
N PHE A 179 -19.91 -12.85 -10.42
CA PHE A 179 -19.19 -13.17 -9.18
C PHE A 179 -20.08 -13.76 -8.09
N GLY A 180 -21.41 -13.59 -8.19
CA GLY A 180 -22.37 -14.07 -7.22
C GLY A 180 -22.72 -13.04 -6.13
N SER A 181 -23.78 -13.35 -5.38
CA SER A 181 -24.39 -12.45 -4.40
C SER A 181 -23.45 -12.01 -3.27
N THR A 182 -22.44 -12.81 -2.91
CA THR A 182 -21.45 -12.43 -1.87
C THR A 182 -20.61 -11.22 -2.26
N TYR A 183 -20.41 -10.96 -3.56
CA TYR A 183 -19.65 -9.81 -4.07
C TYR A 183 -20.52 -8.58 -4.33
N LEU A 184 -21.84 -8.72 -4.25
CA LEU A 184 -22.80 -7.63 -4.40
C LEU A 184 -23.16 -7.07 -3.02
N PRO A 185 -22.84 -5.80 -2.72
CA PRO A 185 -23.28 -5.18 -1.48
C PRO A 185 -24.82 -5.02 -1.48
N GLU A 186 -25.43 -5.20 -0.30
CA GLU A 186 -26.88 -5.07 -0.10
C GLU A 186 -27.43 -3.76 -0.69
N LYS A 187 -26.72 -2.66 -0.44
CA LYS A 187 -27.02 -1.32 -0.97
C LYS A 187 -25.91 -0.86 -1.93
N PRO A 188 -26.24 -0.06 -2.96
CA PRO A 188 -25.23 0.54 -3.83
C PRO A 188 -24.20 1.37 -3.06
N ASN A 189 -22.94 1.27 -3.46
CA ASN A 189 -21.87 2.06 -2.86
C ASN A 189 -21.96 3.50 -3.38
N ARG A 190 -21.99 4.47 -2.46
CA ARG A 190 -21.98 5.90 -2.77
C ARG A 190 -20.66 6.52 -2.36
N PHE A 191 -20.13 7.40 -3.22
CA PHE A 191 -18.88 8.11 -3.00
C PHE A 191 -19.16 9.61 -3.03
N ALA A 192 -18.64 10.34 -2.05
CA ALA A 192 -18.69 11.79 -2.06
C ALA A 192 -17.68 12.34 -3.08
N SER A 193 -17.99 13.47 -3.71
CA SER A 193 -17.01 14.21 -4.49
C SER A 193 -15.94 14.80 -3.57
N SER A 194 -14.68 14.78 -4.02
CA SER A 194 -13.57 15.45 -3.34
C SER A 194 -13.65 16.98 -3.47
N ASN A 195 -14.39 17.49 -4.46
CA ASN A 195 -14.54 18.92 -4.72
C ASN A 195 -15.95 19.40 -4.31
N LYS A 196 -16.03 20.22 -3.25
CA LYS A 196 -17.29 20.80 -2.75
C LYS A 196 -17.94 21.79 -3.72
N ALA A 197 -17.20 22.29 -4.70
CA ALA A 197 -17.67 23.18 -5.75
C ALA A 197 -17.89 22.44 -7.10
N ALA A 198 -17.75 21.11 -7.12
CA ALA A 198 -18.01 20.33 -8.31
C ALA A 198 -19.48 20.51 -8.74
N GLN A 199 -19.68 20.75 -10.03
CA GLN A 199 -21.02 20.74 -10.61
C GLN A 199 -21.49 19.29 -10.65
N GLU A 200 -22.51 18.95 -9.86
CA GLU A 200 -23.07 17.58 -9.72
C GLU A 200 -23.67 17.01 -11.03
N ALA A 201 -23.66 17.77 -12.12
CA ALA A 201 -24.15 17.36 -13.44
C ALA A 201 -23.18 16.46 -14.22
N HIS A 202 -21.95 16.24 -13.75
CA HIS A 202 -20.98 15.37 -14.42
C HIS A 202 -20.93 13.98 -13.80
N GLU A 203 -20.76 12.96 -14.64
CA GLU A 203 -20.57 11.58 -14.22
C GLU A 203 -19.07 11.28 -14.02
N ALA A 204 -18.76 10.25 -13.24
CA ALA A 204 -17.44 9.67 -13.15
C ALA A 204 -16.98 9.08 -14.49
N ILE A 205 -15.66 8.87 -14.61
CA ILE A 205 -15.05 8.14 -15.72
C ILE A 205 -15.29 6.65 -15.52
N ARG A 206 -16.17 6.08 -16.34
CA ARG A 206 -16.57 4.67 -16.33
C ARG A 206 -16.79 4.16 -17.76
N PRO A 207 -16.89 2.85 -18.00
CA PRO A 207 -17.39 2.32 -19.25
C PRO A 207 -18.80 2.83 -19.53
N THR A 208 -19.12 3.08 -20.80
CA THR A 208 -20.49 3.39 -21.24
C THR A 208 -21.43 2.19 -21.11
N SER A 209 -20.90 0.97 -21.28
CA SER A 209 -21.58 -0.29 -20.97
C SER A 209 -20.60 -1.37 -20.50
N LEU A 210 -21.08 -2.29 -19.65
CA LEU A 210 -20.37 -3.50 -19.24
C LEU A 210 -20.49 -4.65 -20.25
N ALA A 211 -21.23 -4.47 -21.36
CA ALA A 211 -21.32 -5.43 -22.47
C ALA A 211 -20.03 -5.55 -23.31
N HIS A 212 -19.07 -4.65 -23.07
CA HIS A 212 -17.77 -4.56 -23.75
C HIS A 212 -16.60 -4.85 -22.81
N PRO A 213 -16.53 -6.01 -22.12
CA PRO A 213 -15.40 -6.28 -21.23
C PRO A 213 -14.07 -6.20 -22.00
N PRO A 214 -12.96 -5.77 -21.37
CA PRO A 214 -11.70 -5.49 -22.08
C PRO A 214 -11.22 -6.65 -22.96
N GLN A 215 -11.46 -7.90 -22.57
CA GLN A 215 -11.12 -9.09 -23.34
C GLN A 215 -11.86 -9.17 -24.68
N LYS A 216 -13.12 -8.71 -24.74
CA LYS A 216 -13.97 -8.73 -25.94
C LYS A 216 -13.57 -7.66 -26.96
N VAL A 217 -13.20 -6.47 -26.48
CA VAL A 217 -12.82 -5.33 -27.35
C VAL A 217 -11.33 -5.24 -27.64
N LYS A 218 -10.50 -6.10 -27.03
CA LYS A 218 -9.03 -6.09 -27.14
C LYS A 218 -8.50 -5.98 -28.57
N ALA A 219 -9.10 -6.69 -29.53
CA ALA A 219 -8.63 -6.70 -30.92
C ALA A 219 -8.88 -5.38 -31.66
N ALA A 220 -9.85 -4.58 -31.20
CA ALA A 220 -10.20 -3.29 -31.78
C ALA A 220 -9.43 -2.10 -31.16
N LEU A 221 -8.73 -2.34 -30.04
CA LEU A 221 -8.05 -1.29 -29.30
C LEU A 221 -6.55 -1.30 -29.53
N THR A 222 -5.96 -0.09 -29.63
CA THR A 222 -4.51 0.05 -29.50
C THR A 222 -4.04 -0.38 -28.10
N PRO A 223 -2.74 -0.74 -27.92
CA PRO A 223 -2.23 -1.14 -26.62
C PRO A 223 -2.47 -0.13 -25.49
N ASP A 224 -2.42 1.17 -25.79
CA ASP A 224 -2.62 2.23 -24.80
C ASP A 224 -4.09 2.39 -24.44
N GLN A 225 -4.99 2.38 -25.44
CA GLN A 225 -6.43 2.41 -25.23
C GLN A 225 -6.87 1.20 -24.40
N LEU A 226 -6.40 0.00 -24.74
CA LEU A 226 -6.74 -1.21 -23.99
C LEU A 226 -6.33 -1.10 -22.53
N LYS A 227 -5.10 -0.66 -22.24
CA LYS A 227 -4.62 -0.52 -20.85
C LYS A 227 -5.43 0.50 -20.05
N VAL A 228 -5.74 1.65 -20.63
CA VAL A 228 -6.54 2.70 -19.97
C VAL A 228 -7.99 2.23 -19.79
N TYR A 229 -8.58 1.59 -20.81
CA TYR A 229 -9.93 1.05 -20.74
C TYR A 229 -10.04 -0.05 -19.67
N THR A 230 -9.09 -0.99 -19.61
CA THR A 230 -9.04 -2.02 -18.55
C THR A 230 -9.01 -1.39 -17.16
N LEU A 231 -8.17 -0.36 -16.93
CA LEU A 231 -8.14 0.33 -15.63
C LEU A 231 -9.52 0.93 -15.29
N ILE A 232 -10.14 1.63 -16.24
CA ILE A 232 -11.44 2.30 -16.04
C ILE A 232 -12.53 1.26 -15.76
N TRP A 233 -12.57 0.19 -16.54
CA TRP A 233 -13.53 -0.89 -16.41
C TRP A 233 -13.43 -1.59 -15.06
N GLU A 234 -12.22 -1.99 -14.67
CA GLU A 234 -11.96 -2.67 -13.41
C GLU A 234 -12.26 -1.77 -12.21
N ARG A 235 -11.89 -0.48 -12.27
CA ARG A 235 -12.18 0.48 -11.20
C ARG A 235 -13.67 0.68 -11.01
N PHE A 236 -14.41 0.88 -12.10
CA PHE A 236 -15.86 1.09 -12.05
C PHE A 236 -16.55 -0.11 -11.40
N LEU A 237 -16.26 -1.32 -11.88
CA LEU A 237 -16.86 -2.53 -11.34
C LEU A 237 -16.51 -2.74 -9.87
N ALA A 238 -15.23 -2.65 -9.52
CA ALA A 238 -14.75 -2.78 -8.15
C ALA A 238 -15.40 -1.77 -7.19
N SER A 239 -15.71 -0.55 -7.67
CA SER A 239 -16.35 0.48 -6.84
C SER A 239 -17.71 0.07 -6.30
N GLN A 240 -18.42 -0.84 -7.00
CA GLN A 240 -19.75 -1.33 -6.63
C GLN A 240 -19.73 -2.72 -5.99
N MET A 241 -18.56 -3.27 -5.65
CA MET A 241 -18.42 -4.59 -5.02
C MET A 241 -18.31 -4.51 -3.49
N THR A 242 -18.54 -5.64 -2.83
CA THR A 242 -18.39 -5.81 -1.39
C THR A 242 -16.94 -5.53 -0.92
N PRO A 243 -16.73 -4.88 0.24
CA PRO A 243 -15.41 -4.71 0.83
C PRO A 243 -14.65 -6.03 1.02
N ALA A 244 -13.33 -5.99 0.83
CA ALA A 244 -12.47 -7.12 1.18
C ALA A 244 -12.37 -7.22 2.71
N GLN A 245 -12.33 -8.44 3.24
CA GLN A 245 -12.24 -8.71 4.67
C GLN A 245 -10.96 -9.42 5.05
N TRP A 246 -10.45 -9.07 6.21
CA TRP A 246 -9.15 -9.53 6.68
C TRP A 246 -9.16 -9.78 8.17
N ASP A 247 -8.48 -10.83 8.60
CA ASP A 247 -8.15 -11.03 10.00
C ASP A 247 -6.78 -10.43 10.27
N ALA A 248 -6.75 -9.35 11.04
CA ALA A 248 -5.52 -8.70 11.50
C ALA A 248 -5.20 -9.23 12.90
N THR A 249 -4.09 -9.97 13.02
CA THR A 249 -3.64 -10.58 14.27
C THR A 249 -2.44 -9.82 14.81
N THR A 250 -2.52 -9.41 16.07
CA THR A 250 -1.42 -8.86 16.85
C THR A 250 -1.02 -9.87 17.91
N VAL A 251 0.26 -10.20 17.97
CA VAL A 251 0.82 -11.11 18.97
C VAL A 251 1.85 -10.35 19.79
N ARG A 252 1.77 -10.48 21.12
CA ARG A 252 2.81 -10.00 22.03
C ARG A 252 3.59 -11.18 22.60
N ILE A 253 4.90 -11.06 22.60
CA ILE A 253 5.84 -12.12 22.94
C ILE A 253 6.78 -11.56 24.00
N GLU A 254 6.73 -12.12 25.20
CA GLU A 254 7.55 -11.70 26.33
C GLU A 254 8.67 -12.70 26.56
N GLY A 255 9.85 -12.20 26.92
CA GLY A 255 10.97 -13.05 27.24
C GLY A 255 12.24 -12.28 27.57
N GLY A 256 13.36 -12.85 27.14
CA GLY A 256 14.70 -12.33 27.41
C GLY A 256 15.49 -13.22 28.37
N VAL A 257 16.57 -12.68 28.93
CA VAL A 257 17.46 -13.42 29.85
C VAL A 257 17.30 -13.03 31.33
N ASP A 258 16.68 -11.88 31.62
CA ASP A 258 16.43 -11.39 32.98
C ASP A 258 14.92 -11.29 33.24
N PRO A 259 14.33 -12.18 34.06
CA PRO A 259 12.91 -12.12 34.42
C PRO A 259 12.49 -10.83 35.14
N LYS A 260 13.43 -10.06 35.71
CA LYS A 260 13.13 -8.78 36.36
C LYS A 260 13.04 -7.62 35.36
N GLN A 261 13.60 -7.80 34.17
CA GLN A 261 13.60 -6.82 33.09
C GLN A 261 13.18 -7.50 31.79
N PRO A 262 11.94 -8.01 31.71
CA PRO A 262 11.48 -8.71 30.52
C PRO A 262 11.45 -7.76 29.33
N VAL A 263 11.70 -8.31 28.14
CA VAL A 263 11.50 -7.61 26.88
C VAL A 263 10.23 -8.11 26.22
N VAL A 264 9.49 -7.21 25.57
CA VAL A 264 8.28 -7.58 24.82
C VAL A 264 8.44 -7.21 23.36
N PHE A 265 8.24 -8.20 22.51
CA PHE A 265 8.15 -8.06 21.07
C PHE A 265 6.69 -8.07 20.62
N LYS A 266 6.39 -7.32 19.57
CA LYS A 266 5.09 -7.28 18.91
C LYS A 266 5.25 -7.77 17.48
N ALA A 267 4.49 -8.78 17.11
CA ALA A 267 4.30 -9.20 15.73
C ALA A 267 2.90 -8.82 15.27
N THR A 268 2.80 -8.34 14.03
CA THR A 268 1.52 -8.18 13.35
C THR A 268 1.51 -9.04 12.10
N GLY A 269 0.35 -9.59 11.80
CA GLY A 269 0.10 -10.21 10.51
C GLY A 269 -1.34 -10.10 10.12
N ARG A 270 -1.60 -10.40 8.85
CA ARG A 270 -2.93 -10.24 8.27
C ARG A 270 -3.19 -11.36 7.28
N THR A 271 -4.36 -11.96 7.38
CA THR A 271 -4.81 -13.01 6.47
C THR A 271 -6.08 -12.57 5.75
N LEU A 272 -6.11 -12.77 4.43
CA LEU A 272 -7.28 -12.46 3.62
C LEU A 272 -8.38 -13.47 3.90
N VAL A 273 -9.55 -12.99 4.30
CA VAL A 273 -10.72 -13.85 4.55
C VAL A 273 -11.71 -13.78 3.41
N PHE A 274 -11.85 -12.61 2.79
CA PHE A 274 -12.69 -12.41 1.62
C PHE A 274 -12.05 -11.37 0.72
N ASP A 275 -11.81 -11.71 -0.54
CA ASP A 275 -11.16 -10.84 -1.53
C ASP A 275 -12.06 -9.69 -1.98
N GLY A 276 -13.39 -9.87 -1.99
CA GLY A 276 -14.34 -8.79 -2.31
C GLY A 276 -13.98 -8.09 -3.62
N PHE A 277 -13.90 -6.76 -3.62
CA PHE A 277 -13.49 -5.99 -4.80
C PHE A 277 -12.06 -6.32 -5.33
N TYR A 278 -11.17 -6.93 -4.52
CA TYR A 278 -9.87 -7.39 -5.02
C TYR A 278 -9.98 -8.57 -5.99
N ARG A 279 -11.14 -9.23 -6.06
CA ARG A 279 -11.42 -10.20 -7.13
C ARG A 279 -11.23 -9.60 -8.52
N VAL A 280 -11.50 -8.30 -8.67
CA VAL A 280 -11.33 -7.55 -9.91
C VAL A 280 -10.00 -6.80 -9.92
N LEU A 281 -9.60 -6.13 -8.83
CA LEU A 281 -8.40 -5.28 -8.82
C LEU A 281 -7.08 -6.01 -8.53
N GLY A 282 -7.14 -7.29 -8.17
CA GLY A 282 -6.03 -8.06 -7.64
C GLY A 282 -5.74 -7.74 -6.17
N VAL A 283 -5.45 -8.77 -5.38
CA VAL A 283 -5.02 -8.60 -3.98
C VAL A 283 -3.62 -7.98 -3.97
N PRO A 284 -3.38 -6.90 -3.20
CA PRO A 284 -2.05 -6.32 -3.08
C PRO A 284 -1.06 -7.37 -2.56
N THR A 285 -0.01 -7.64 -3.32
CA THR A 285 1.03 -8.60 -2.91
C THR A 285 2.21 -7.91 -2.21
N SER A 286 1.96 -6.80 -1.50
CA SER A 286 3.05 -6.06 -0.84
C SER A 286 3.77 -7.00 0.11
N GLY A 287 5.08 -7.15 -0.07
CA GLY A 287 5.95 -7.99 0.79
C GLY A 287 6.14 -7.44 2.20
N GLU A 288 5.18 -6.65 2.68
CA GLU A 288 5.06 -6.13 4.05
C GLU A 288 3.93 -6.83 4.80
N GLU A 289 3.00 -7.49 4.11
CA GLU A 289 1.92 -8.24 4.76
C GLU A 289 2.45 -9.63 5.17
N GLN A 290 2.95 -9.71 6.40
CA GLN A 290 3.31 -10.96 7.04
C GLN A 290 2.05 -11.78 7.38
N THR A 291 2.10 -13.09 7.18
CA THR A 291 1.14 -14.03 7.76
C THR A 291 1.76 -14.65 9.00
N LEU A 292 0.99 -14.73 10.10
CA LEU A 292 1.43 -15.40 11.31
C LEU A 292 0.98 -16.87 11.27
N PRO A 293 1.80 -17.82 11.77
CA PRO A 293 1.37 -19.20 11.95
C PRO A 293 0.27 -19.27 13.02
N ALA A 294 -0.36 -20.44 13.14
CA ALA A 294 -1.27 -20.71 14.25
C ALA A 294 -0.46 -20.68 15.56
N LEU A 295 -0.85 -19.78 16.47
CA LEU A 295 -0.19 -19.58 17.76
C LEU A 295 -1.21 -19.75 18.89
N ALA A 296 -0.73 -20.20 20.05
CA ALA A 296 -1.51 -20.26 21.27
C ALA A 296 -0.91 -19.35 22.35
N GLU A 297 -1.75 -18.81 23.23
CA GLU A 297 -1.24 -18.13 24.42
C GLU A 297 -0.40 -19.09 25.26
N ARG A 298 0.66 -18.56 25.88
CA ARG A 298 1.68 -19.29 26.65
C ARG A 298 2.53 -20.25 25.82
N GLN A 299 2.34 -20.33 24.51
CA GLN A 299 3.22 -21.11 23.64
C GLN A 299 4.65 -20.58 23.74
N GLU A 300 5.59 -21.49 23.99
CA GLU A 300 7.02 -21.18 23.94
C GLU A 300 7.46 -20.96 22.50
N VAL A 301 8.27 -19.91 22.30
CA VAL A 301 8.90 -19.58 21.02
C VAL A 301 10.36 -19.26 21.26
N ALA A 302 11.18 -19.39 20.21
CA ALA A 302 12.61 -19.11 20.28
C ALA A 302 13.02 -18.16 19.14
N PRO A 303 13.91 -17.19 19.41
CA PRO A 303 14.43 -16.31 18.37
C PRO A 303 15.42 -17.09 17.48
N LEU A 304 15.21 -17.01 16.17
CA LEU A 304 16.20 -17.47 15.19
C LEU A 304 17.35 -16.47 15.05
N ALA A 305 17.01 -15.18 15.13
CA ALA A 305 17.93 -14.05 15.07
C ALA A 305 17.37 -12.89 15.90
N ILE A 306 18.27 -12.02 16.37
CA ILE A 306 17.92 -10.73 16.97
C ILE A 306 18.80 -9.71 16.26
N GLU A 307 18.16 -8.75 15.59
CA GLU A 307 18.83 -7.80 14.70
C GLU A 307 18.56 -6.36 15.15
N PRO A 308 19.47 -5.75 15.92
CA PRO A 308 19.43 -4.32 16.19
C PRO A 308 19.63 -3.54 14.88
N GLU A 309 18.61 -2.79 14.45
CA GLU A 309 18.66 -1.96 13.26
C GLU A 309 18.74 -0.46 13.61
N GLN A 310 19.69 0.25 13.02
CA GLN A 310 19.70 1.70 13.02
C GLN A 310 18.92 2.21 11.81
N ARG A 311 17.92 3.07 12.03
CA ARG A 311 17.11 3.68 10.98
C ARG A 311 17.26 5.20 11.02
N PHE A 312 17.13 5.83 9.86
CA PHE A 312 17.15 7.29 9.71
C PHE A 312 15.89 7.76 9.02
N THR A 313 15.37 8.91 9.44
CA THR A 313 14.31 9.59 8.71
C THR A 313 14.84 10.02 7.34
N SER A 314 14.11 9.72 6.29
CA SER A 314 14.40 10.24 4.95
C SER A 314 13.71 11.59 4.74
N PRO A 315 14.28 12.51 3.95
CA PRO A 315 13.55 13.70 3.54
C PRO A 315 12.29 13.32 2.77
N PRO A 316 11.28 14.20 2.69
CA PRO A 316 10.09 13.96 1.87
C PRO A 316 10.50 13.56 0.45
N PRO A 317 9.88 12.51 -0.14
CA PRO A 317 10.22 12.08 -1.48
C PRO A 317 9.93 13.19 -2.49
N ARG A 318 10.72 13.24 -3.57
CA ARG A 318 10.41 14.12 -4.70
C ARG A 318 9.05 13.75 -5.31
N TYR A 319 8.43 14.71 -5.98
CA TYR A 319 7.17 14.46 -6.67
C TYR A 319 7.39 13.60 -7.92
N THR A 320 6.51 12.60 -8.08
CA THR A 320 6.21 11.97 -9.38
C THR A 320 5.04 12.72 -10.00
N GLU A 321 4.70 12.46 -11.27
CA GLU A 321 3.48 13.05 -11.85
C GLU A 321 2.24 12.72 -11.02
N ALA A 322 2.12 11.47 -10.55
CA ALA A 322 1.00 11.05 -9.71
C ALA A 322 0.93 11.84 -8.39
N SER A 323 2.05 11.95 -7.66
CA SER A 323 2.03 12.67 -6.38
C SER A 323 1.90 14.18 -6.57
N LEU A 324 2.37 14.74 -7.69
CA LEU A 324 2.16 16.14 -8.03
C LEU A 324 0.71 16.43 -8.38
N ILE A 325 0.05 15.60 -9.19
CA ILE A 325 -1.39 15.73 -9.50
C ILE A 325 -2.22 15.69 -8.20
N LYS A 326 -1.90 14.72 -7.33
CA LYS A 326 -2.56 14.60 -6.01
C LYS A 326 -2.37 15.88 -5.19
N LYS A 327 -1.16 16.46 -5.19
CA LYS A 327 -0.89 17.71 -4.46
C LYS A 327 -1.63 18.89 -5.08
N LEU A 328 -1.62 19.02 -6.40
CA LEU A 328 -2.36 20.07 -7.13
C LEU A 328 -3.85 20.02 -6.80
N GLU A 329 -4.47 18.84 -6.86
CA GLU A 329 -5.88 18.63 -6.48
C GLU A 329 -6.15 19.00 -5.03
N ALA A 330 -5.31 18.53 -4.08
CA ALA A 330 -5.48 18.82 -2.66
C ALA A 330 -5.39 20.32 -2.32
N GLU A 331 -4.53 21.06 -3.04
CA GLU A 331 -4.37 22.52 -2.89
C GLU A 331 -5.41 23.32 -3.69
N GLY A 332 -6.31 22.66 -4.43
CA GLY A 332 -7.29 23.33 -5.30
C GLY A 332 -6.68 24.01 -6.53
N ILE A 333 -5.42 23.68 -6.86
CA ILE A 333 -4.65 24.22 -7.98
C ILE A 333 -4.84 23.30 -9.19
N GLY A 334 -5.24 23.88 -10.32
CA GLY A 334 -5.55 23.10 -11.52
C GLY A 334 -6.96 22.49 -11.49
N ARG A 335 -7.37 21.97 -12.64
CA ARG A 335 -8.68 21.37 -12.92
C ARG A 335 -8.50 20.13 -13.79
N PRO A 336 -9.53 19.28 -13.94
CA PRO A 336 -9.50 18.15 -14.87
C PRO A 336 -8.92 18.47 -16.26
N SER A 337 -9.22 19.67 -16.77
CA SER A 337 -8.70 20.14 -18.07
C SER A 337 -7.24 20.56 -18.06
N THR A 338 -6.63 20.89 -16.92
CA THR A 338 -5.31 21.53 -16.86
C THR A 338 -4.22 20.67 -16.24
N TYR A 339 -4.51 19.60 -15.49
CA TYR A 339 -3.46 18.80 -14.81
C TYR A 339 -2.35 18.33 -15.75
N ALA A 340 -2.71 17.68 -16.87
CA ALA A 340 -1.75 17.20 -17.86
C ALA A 340 -1.00 18.35 -18.54
N GLN A 341 -1.66 19.48 -18.78
CA GLN A 341 -1.04 20.66 -19.41
C GLN A 341 -0.03 21.33 -18.47
N ILE A 342 -0.34 21.44 -17.17
CA ILE A 342 0.56 22.00 -16.16
C ILE A 342 1.85 21.18 -16.14
N LEU A 343 1.73 19.85 -16.02
CA LEU A 343 2.87 18.93 -16.01
C LEU A 343 3.71 19.03 -17.29
N GLN A 344 3.06 19.04 -18.45
CA GLN A 344 3.76 19.15 -19.73
C GLN A 344 4.50 20.50 -19.84
N THR A 345 3.84 21.60 -19.46
CA THR A 345 4.41 22.95 -19.60
C THR A 345 5.66 23.14 -18.73
N ILE A 346 5.66 22.63 -17.50
CA ILE A 346 6.85 22.72 -16.62
C ILE A 346 7.99 21.83 -17.11
N GLN A 347 7.69 20.69 -17.74
CA GLN A 347 8.72 19.82 -18.33
C GLN A 347 9.33 20.45 -19.59
N ASP A 348 8.50 21.01 -20.47
CA ASP A 348 8.92 21.60 -21.75
C ASP A 348 9.76 22.87 -21.55
N ARG A 349 9.47 23.66 -20.50
CA ARG A 349 10.14 24.94 -20.23
C ARG A 349 11.37 24.84 -19.34
N LYS A 350 11.73 23.63 -18.88
CA LYS A 350 12.83 23.33 -17.94
C LYS A 350 12.77 24.17 -16.67
#